data_AF-A0A3N5MNS3-F1
#
_entry.id   AF-A0A3N5MNS3-F1
#
_cell.length_a   1.000
_cell.length_b   1.000
_cell.length_c   1.000
_cell.angle_alpha   90.00
_cell.angle_beta   90.00
_cell.angle_gamma   90.00
#
_symmetry.space_group_name_H-M   'P 1'
#
loop_
_entity.id
_entity.type
_entity.pdbx_description
1 polymer ?
#
loop_
_entity_poly.entity_id
_entity_poly.type
_entity_poly.pdbx_seq_one_letter_code
_entity_poly.pdbx_strand_id
1 'polypeptide(L)' 'MDRISLLEKRDGIDATISWVKRTVGVYEAAIADPDRYGMYKEKMAQELEVLRNYLASRIPHPSESSR' A
#
# COMPACT_ATOMS: atom_id res chain seq x y z
N MET A 1 5.98 -12.68 5.36
CA MET A 1 5.83 -12.21 3.97
C MET A 1 4.50 -11.49 3.89
N ASP A 2 4.50 -10.18 3.62
CA ASP A 2 3.26 -9.40 3.52
C ASP A 2 2.53 -9.64 2.18
N ARG A 3 1.27 -9.20 2.10
CA ARG A 3 0.40 -9.37 0.93
C ARG A 3 0.96 -8.71 -0.34
N ILE A 4 1.64 -7.57 -0.21
CA ILE A 4 2.16 -6.82 -1.35
C ILE A 4 3.37 -7.56 -1.96
N SER A 5 4.23 -8.12 -1.11
CA SER A 5 5.32 -9.01 -1.52
C SER A 5 4.81 -10.27 -2.26
N LEU A 6 3.65 -10.81 -1.86
CA LEU A 6 3.03 -11.94 -2.58
C LEU A 6 2.46 -11.53 -3.94
N LEU A 7 1.80 -10.36 -4.00
CA LEU A 7 1.25 -9.83 -5.26
C LEU A 7 2.35 -9.54 -6.27
N GLU A 8 3.45 -8.92 -5.84
CA GLU A 8 4.56 -8.60 -6.72
C GLU A 8 5.28 -9.87 -7.21
N LYS A 9 5.47 -10.87 -6.35
CA LYS A 9 6.02 -12.17 -6.78
C LYS A 9 5.14 -12.85 -7.84
N ARG A 10 3.82 -12.65 -7.80
CA ARG A 10 2.86 -13.27 -8.71
C ARG A 10 2.72 -12.51 -10.03
N ASP A 11 2.55 -11.19 -9.95
CA ASP A 11 2.09 -10.36 -11.08
C ASP A 11 3.11 -9.29 -11.51
N GLY A 12 4.22 -9.15 -10.78
CA GLY A 12 5.20 -8.09 -11.00
C GLY A 12 4.85 -6.77 -10.32
N ILE A 13 5.84 -5.88 -10.25
CA ILE A 13 5.75 -4.63 -9.48
C ILE A 13 4.70 -3.65 -10.05
N ASP A 14 4.54 -3.57 -11.37
CA ASP A 14 3.61 -2.63 -12.00
C ASP A 14 2.14 -3.01 -11.75
N ALA A 15 1.84 -4.31 -11.80
CA ALA A 15 0.52 -4.84 -11.48
C ALA A 15 0.18 -4.60 -10.01
N THR A 16 1.15 -4.80 -9.12
CA THR A 16 1.01 -4.54 -7.69
C THR A 16 0.75 -3.06 -7.40
N ILE A 17 1.49 -2.13 -8.03
CA ILE A 17 1.25 -0.69 -7.90
C ILE A 17 -0.16 -0.32 -8.39
N SER A 18 -0.58 -0.88 -9.52
CA SER A 18 -1.91 -0.62 -10.10
C SER A 18 -3.03 -1.13 -9.20
N TRP A 19 -2.84 -2.31 -8.61
CA TRP A 19 -3.78 -2.90 -7.65
C TRP A 19 -3.93 -2.01 -6.41
N VAL A 20 -2.81 -1.55 -5.84
CA VAL A 20 -2.79 -0.65 -4.67
C VAL A 20 -3.52 0.66 -4.97
N LYS A 21 -3.22 1.32 -6.10
CA LYS A 21 -3.90 2.57 -6.48
C LYS A 21 -5.42 2.41 -6.56
N ARG A 22 -5.88 1.29 -7.13
CA ARG A 22 -7.30 0.96 -7.20
C ARG A 22 -7.92 0.76 -5.82
N THR A 23 -7.23 0.03 -4.94
CA THR A 23 -7.67 -0.24 -3.57
C THR A 23 -7.81 1.06 -2.76
N VAL A 24 -6.85 1.97 -2.87
CA VAL A 24 -6.92 3.31 -2.24
C VAL A 24 -8.15 4.08 -2.73
N GLY A 25 -8.39 4.14 -4.05
CA GLY A 25 -9.55 4.84 -4.60
C GLY A 25 -10.90 4.29 -4.14
N VAL A 26 -11.00 2.97 -3.88
CA VAL A 26 -12.20 2.36 -3.28
C VAL A 26 -12.42 2.86 -1.85
N TYR A 27 -11.36 2.97 -1.06
CA TYR A 27 -11.46 3.50 0.29
C TYR A 27 -11.83 4.98 0.30
N GLU A 28 -11.19 5.81 -0.53
CA GLU A 28 -11.52 7.23 -0.66
C GLU A 28 -13.01 7.43 -0.98
N ALA A 29 -13.56 6.66 -1.92
CA ALA A 29 -14.98 6.70 -2.25
C ALA A 29 -15.88 6.23 -1.10
N ALA A 30 -15.45 5.21 -0.34
CA ALA A 30 -16.22 4.68 0.79
C ALA A 30 -16.26 5.62 2.00
N ILE A 31 -15.23 6.46 2.18
CA ILE A 31 -15.14 7.44 3.28
C ILE A 31 -15.99 8.69 2.98
N ALA A 32 -16.39 8.90 1.73
CA ALA A 32 -17.36 9.95 1.37
C ALA A 32 -18.77 9.69 1.94
N ASP A 33 -19.06 8.46 2.40
CA ASP A 33 -20.29 8.09 3.10
C ASP A 33 -20.11 8.24 4.63
N PRO A 34 -20.84 9.17 5.30
CA PRO A 34 -20.70 9.43 6.74
C PRO A 34 -20.95 8.20 7.63
N ASP A 35 -21.86 7.31 7.24
CA ASP A 35 -22.23 6.12 8.02
C ASP A 35 -21.14 5.04 7.96
N ARG A 36 -20.27 5.14 6.95
CA ARG A 36 -19.17 4.19 6.68
C ARG A 36 -17.81 4.77 7.04
N TYR A 37 -17.75 6.07 7.32
CA TYR A 37 -16.53 6.84 7.54
C TYR A 37 -15.57 6.18 8.54
N GLY A 38 -16.03 5.83 9.75
CA GLY A 38 -15.17 5.30 10.81
C GLY A 38 -14.49 3.98 10.45
N MET A 39 -15.28 2.98 10.04
CA MET A 39 -14.76 1.64 9.71
C MET A 39 -13.87 1.65 8.47
N TYR A 40 -14.23 2.40 7.42
CA TYR A 40 -13.45 2.44 6.19
C TYR A 40 -12.19 3.30 6.32
N LYS A 41 -12.19 4.31 7.19
CA LYS A 41 -11.00 5.11 7.52
C LYS A 41 -9.92 4.26 8.20
N GLU A 42 -10.27 3.42 9.16
CA GLU A 42 -9.31 2.53 9.82
C GLU A 42 -8.73 1.49 8.85
N LYS A 43 -9.59 0.88 8.03
CA LYS A 43 -9.13 -0.07 7.00
C LYS A 43 -8.23 0.59 5.95
N MET A 44 -8.56 1.81 5.54
CA MET A 44 -7.72 2.59 4.64
C MET A 44 -6.35 2.90 5.26
N ALA A 45 -6.33 3.32 6.53
CA ALA A 45 -5.08 3.63 7.24
C ALA A 45 -4.16 2.40 7.31
N GLN A 46 -4.72 1.22 7.61
CA GLN A 46 -3.96 -0.03 7.62
C GLN A 46 -3.40 -0.40 6.24
N GLU A 47 -4.20 -0.28 5.17
CA GLU A 47 -3.75 -0.59 3.81
C GLU A 47 -2.67 0.39 3.32
N LEU A 48 -2.78 1.67 3.69
CA LEU A 48 -1.75 2.68 3.42
C LEU A 48 -0.46 2.41 4.22
N GLU A 49 -0.56 1.95 5.47
CA GLU A 49 0.60 1.60 6.28
C GLU A 49 1.36 0.40 5.69
N VAL A 50 0.65 -0.65 5.29
CA VAL A 50 1.25 -1.82 4.62
C VAL A 50 1.95 -1.39 3.33
N LEU A 51 1.32 -0.53 2.53
CA LEU A 51 1.95 0.03 1.32
C LEU A 51 3.20 0.84 1.65
N ARG A 52 3.13 1.74 2.63
CA ARG A 52 4.24 2.61 3.02
C ARG A 52 5.44 1.79 3.46
N ASN A 53 5.22 0.77 4.29
CA ASN A 53 6.27 -0.12 4.77
C ASN A 53 6.90 -0.91 3.62
N TYR A 54 6.10 -1.39 2.68
CA TYR A 54 6.59 -2.05 1.47
C TYR A 54 7.42 -1.12 0.57
N LEU A 55 6.99 0.13 0.37
CA LEU A 55 7.77 1.09 -0.43
C LEU A 55 9.08 1.47 0.29
N ALA A 56 9.04 1.66 1.61
CA ALA A 56 10.20 1.98 2.42
C ALA A 56 11.27 0.87 2.37
N SER A 57 10.87 -0.41 2.32
CA SER A 57 11.82 -1.53 2.19
C SER A 57 12.43 -1.65 0.79
N ARG A 58 11.89 -0.93 -0.21
CA ARG A 58 12.38 -0.92 -1.60
C ARG A 58 13.22 0.28 -1.97
N ILE A 59 13.14 1.37 -1.22
CA ILE A 59 14.04 2.50 -1.39
C ILE A 59 15.36 2.06 -0.76
N PRO A 60 16.42 1.78 -1.53
CA PRO A 60 17.71 1.53 -0.93
C PRO A 60 18.11 2.81 -0.20
N HIS A 61 18.45 2.71 1.09
CA HIS A 61 19.12 3.81 1.76
C HIS A 61 20.35 4.18 0.93
N PRO A 62 20.46 5.42 0.41
CA PRO A 62 21.70 5.85 -0.18
C PRO A 62 22.68 6.07 0.98
N SER A 63 23.41 5.02 1.38
CA SER A 63 24.72 5.04 2.06
C SER A 63 24.95 3.77 2.89
N GLU A 64 25.41 2.69 2.24
CA GLU A 64 26.57 1.91 2.72
C GLU A 64 27.44 1.59 1.49
N SER A 65 27.77 2.64 0.75
CA SER A 65 28.84 2.61 -0.25
C SER A 65 29.92 3.58 0.22
N SER A 66 30.63 3.20 1.28
CA SER A 66 31.97 3.72 1.59
C SER A 66 32.66 2.87 2.66
N ARG A 67 33.64 2.10 2.16
CA ARG A 67 34.83 1.52 2.82
C ARG A 67 34.70 0.19 3.53
#